data_AF-A0A1W9T342-F1
#
_entry.id   AF-A0A1W9T342-F1
#
_cell.length_a   1.000
_cell.length_b   1.000
_cell.length_c   1.000
_cell.angle_alpha   90.00
_cell.angle_beta   90.00
_cell.angle_gamma   90.00
#
_symmetry.space_group_name_H-M   'P 1'
#
loop_
_entity.id
_entity.type
_entity.pdbx_description
1 polymer ?
#
loop_
_entity_poly.entity_id
_entity_poly.type
_entity_poly.pdbx_seq_one_letter_code
_entity_poly.pdbx_strand_id
1 'polypeptide(L)'
;MNFTDREKIWFHPKIALSRKTSPDQIRYILVEIRKMLYSHPVVDPVPARVRLKEFGSSSLDIEIYAYILRTDYSGYLEVAEDLNLRILDIISQAGTELAVPVQNVWLEKTPPPEKELADAAEKQTRQWREKNEMCLPKFPKEKIDQLHNTLDYPPEGSATKEDK
;
A
#
# COMPACT_ATOMS: atom_id res chain seq x y z
N MET A 1 -22.28 29.33 -18.76
CA MET A 1 -21.08 29.03 -19.55
C MET A 1 -20.42 27.83 -18.91
N ASN A 2 -20.44 26.69 -19.60
CA ASN A 2 -19.79 25.48 -19.11
C ASN A 2 -18.28 25.71 -19.13
N PHE A 3 -17.64 25.58 -17.97
CA PHE A 3 -16.20 25.47 -17.90
C PHE A 3 -15.84 24.15 -18.57
N THR A 4 -15.46 24.25 -19.84
CA THR A 4 -14.91 23.19 -20.69
C THR A 4 -14.08 22.24 -19.84
N ASP A 5 -14.31 20.94 -20.01
CA ASP A 5 -13.47 19.86 -19.49
C ASP A 5 -12.01 20.32 -19.51
N ARG A 6 -11.44 20.62 -18.33
CA ARG A 6 -10.00 20.85 -18.25
C ARG A 6 -9.40 19.56 -18.79
N GLU A 7 -8.74 19.62 -19.93
CA GLU A 7 -7.98 18.50 -20.45
C GLU A 7 -6.93 18.16 -19.39
N LYS A 8 -7.21 17.08 -18.66
CA LYS A 8 -6.36 16.54 -17.61
C LYS A 8 -5.88 15.19 -18.09
N ILE A 9 -4.60 14.94 -17.92
CA ILE A 9 -4.01 13.65 -18.28
C ILE A 9 -3.84 12.83 -16.99
N TRP A 10 -4.25 11.56 -17.04
CA TRP A 10 -4.22 10.67 -15.89
C TRP A 10 -2.80 10.19 -15.62
N PHE A 11 -2.28 10.50 -14.42
CA PHE A 11 -1.02 10.00 -13.91
C PHE A 11 -1.29 8.84 -12.95
N HIS A 12 -0.92 7.62 -13.37
CA HIS A 12 -1.29 6.39 -12.67
C HIS A 12 -0.19 5.32 -12.57
N PRO A 13 1.05 5.70 -12.19
CA PRO A 13 2.11 4.72 -12.06
C PRO A 13 1.81 3.71 -10.94
N LYS A 14 2.32 2.49 -11.14
CA LYS A 14 2.40 1.46 -10.11
C LYS A 14 3.86 1.35 -9.69
N ILE A 15 4.12 1.51 -8.39
CA ILE A 15 5.44 1.39 -7.81
C ILE A 15 5.52 0.04 -7.12
N ALA A 16 6.45 -0.80 -7.56
CA ALA A 16 6.75 -2.07 -6.90
C ALA A 16 7.91 -1.85 -5.90
N LEU A 17 7.64 -1.95 -4.60
CA LEU A 17 8.66 -1.85 -3.56
C LEU A 17 9.21 -3.23 -3.19
N SER A 18 10.45 -3.26 -2.68
CA SER A 18 11.06 -4.48 -2.14
C SER A 18 10.21 -5.11 -1.03
N ARG A 19 10.12 -6.45 -1.01
CA ARG A 19 9.43 -7.22 0.05
C ARG A 19 10.04 -7.02 1.44
N LYS A 20 11.25 -6.48 1.53
CA LYS A 20 11.92 -6.17 2.80
C LYS A 20 11.46 -4.85 3.41
N THR A 21 10.66 -4.06 2.70
CA THR A 21 10.15 -2.77 3.19
C THR A 21 9.22 -2.98 4.38
N SER A 22 9.51 -2.33 5.50
CA SER A 22 8.69 -2.42 6.71
C SER A 22 7.36 -1.68 6.57
N PRO A 23 6.33 -2.03 7.38
CA PRO A 23 5.07 -1.29 7.39
C PRO A 23 5.22 0.21 7.63
N ASP A 24 6.16 0.63 8.50
CA ASP A 24 6.37 2.04 8.81
C ASP A 24 7.08 2.80 7.69
N GLN A 25 8.02 2.15 6.99
CA GLN A 25 8.59 2.69 5.75
C GLN A 25 7.51 2.88 4.69
N ILE A 26 6.58 1.93 4.53
CA ILE A 26 5.45 2.07 3.60
C ILE A 26 4.56 3.23 4.02
N ARG A 27 4.20 3.35 5.31
CA ARG A 27 3.40 4.48 5.82
C ARG A 27 4.07 5.82 5.52
N TYR A 28 5.38 5.93 5.76
CA TYR A 28 6.18 7.11 5.43
C TYR A 28 6.10 7.45 3.94
N ILE A 29 6.40 6.49 3.05
CA ILE A 29 6.35 6.69 1.59
C ILE A 29 4.95 7.13 1.16
N LEU A 30 3.90 6.47 1.65
CA LEU A 30 2.52 6.81 1.33
C LEU A 30 2.15 8.24 1.75
N VAL A 31 2.67 8.72 2.88
CA VAL A 31 2.43 10.09 3.36
C VAL A 31 3.22 11.10 2.53
N GLU A 32 4.51 10.86 2.30
CA GLU A 32 5.37 11.81 1.58
C GLU A 32 4.99 11.93 0.10
N ILE A 33 4.64 10.84 -0.59
CA ILE A 33 4.14 10.93 -1.97
C ILE A 33 2.82 11.72 -2.01
N ARG A 34 1.91 11.53 -1.04
CA ARG A 34 0.68 12.33 -0.98
C ARG A 34 0.96 13.80 -0.76
N LYS A 35 1.85 14.15 0.19
CA LYS A 35 2.29 15.53 0.41
C LYS A 35 2.87 16.14 -0.86
N MET A 36 3.74 15.42 -1.55
CA MET A 36 4.31 15.83 -2.84
C MET A 36 3.22 16.11 -3.87
N LEU A 37 2.27 15.19 -4.09
CA LEU A 37 1.18 15.38 -5.05
C LEU A 37 0.28 16.57 -4.69
N TYR A 38 -0.07 16.74 -3.42
CA TYR A 38 -0.91 17.86 -2.95
C TYR A 38 -0.20 19.21 -3.01
N SER A 39 1.14 19.21 -2.94
CA SER A 39 1.95 20.42 -3.00
C SER A 39 2.35 20.80 -4.43
N HIS A 40 2.17 19.89 -5.40
CA HIS A 40 2.63 20.10 -6.77
C HIS A 40 1.66 21.04 -7.53
N PRO A 41 2.13 22.16 -8.11
CA PRO A 41 1.27 23.25 -8.60
C PRO A 41 0.39 22.89 -9.80
N VAL A 42 0.71 21.80 -10.50
CA VAL A 42 -0.01 21.35 -11.71
C VAL A 42 -0.55 19.94 -11.59
N VAL A 43 -0.62 19.40 -10.37
CA VAL A 43 -1.36 18.17 -10.05
C VAL A 43 -2.68 18.58 -9.41
N ASP A 44 -3.78 17.96 -9.84
CA ASP A 44 -5.07 18.15 -9.20
C ASP A 44 -5.09 17.42 -7.84
N PRO A 45 -5.22 18.12 -6.71
CA PRO A 45 -5.22 17.50 -5.38
C PRO A 45 -6.45 16.62 -5.15
N VAL A 46 -7.55 16.82 -5.88
CA VAL A 46 -8.76 16.01 -5.79
C VAL A 46 -9.08 15.47 -7.18
N PRO A 47 -8.89 14.17 -7.46
CA PRO A 47 -8.94 13.03 -6.53
C PRO A 47 -7.56 12.39 -6.20
N ALA A 48 -6.46 13.15 -6.10
CA ALA A 48 -5.14 12.56 -5.91
C ALA A 48 -5.04 11.64 -4.68
N ARG A 49 -4.59 10.40 -4.90
CA ARG A 49 -4.45 9.38 -3.85
C ARG A 49 -3.29 8.43 -4.15
N VAL A 50 -2.74 7.89 -3.08
CA VAL A 50 -1.65 6.89 -3.09
C VAL A 50 -2.05 5.79 -2.12
N ARG A 51 -1.96 4.51 -2.48
CA ARG A 51 -2.38 3.38 -1.62
C ARG A 51 -1.47 2.17 -1.84
N LEU A 52 -1.14 1.44 -0.76
CA LEU A 52 -0.67 0.05 -0.90
C LEU A 52 -1.86 -0.77 -1.40
N LYS A 53 -1.75 -1.33 -2.60
CA LYS A 53 -2.86 -1.94 -3.33
C LYS A 53 -2.81 -3.45 -3.30
N GLU A 54 -1.64 -4.03 -3.54
CA GLU A 54 -1.49 -5.45 -3.78
C GLU A 54 -0.13 -5.97 -3.29
N PHE A 55 -0.07 -7.27 -3.04
CA PHE A 55 1.17 -7.99 -2.78
C PHE A 55 1.56 -8.74 -4.06
N GLY A 56 2.35 -8.10 -4.93
CA GLY A 56 2.84 -8.68 -6.17
C GLY A 56 3.73 -9.92 -5.93
N SER A 57 4.08 -10.65 -6.99
CA SER A 57 4.84 -11.91 -6.88
C SER A 57 6.16 -11.75 -6.12
N SER A 58 6.87 -10.63 -6.34
CA SER A 58 8.14 -10.29 -5.70
C SER A 58 8.17 -8.87 -5.12
N SER A 59 7.01 -8.24 -4.92
CA SER A 59 6.90 -6.82 -4.59
C SER A 59 5.75 -6.48 -3.63
N LEU A 60 5.83 -5.29 -3.05
CA LEU A 60 4.71 -4.61 -2.37
C LEU A 60 4.27 -3.45 -3.28
N ASP A 61 3.06 -3.54 -3.82
CA ASP A 61 2.64 -2.66 -4.92
C ASP A 61 1.85 -1.45 -4.41
N ILE A 62 2.41 -0.27 -4.65
CA ILE A 62 1.75 1.01 -4.41
C ILE A 62 1.11 1.51 -5.71
N GLU A 63 -0.17 1.87 -5.64
CA GLU A 63 -0.87 2.56 -6.71
C GLU A 63 -0.91 4.06 -6.42
N ILE A 64 -0.53 4.86 -7.42
CA ILE A 64 -0.78 6.30 -7.46
C ILE A 64 -1.93 6.56 -8.43
N TYR A 65 -2.80 7.48 -8.07
CA TYR A 65 -3.88 7.96 -8.92
C TYR A 65 -3.96 9.47 -8.78
N ALA A 66 -3.63 10.21 -9.83
CA ALA A 66 -3.70 11.67 -9.86
C ALA A 66 -3.99 12.18 -11.29
N TYR A 67 -4.43 13.43 -11.40
CA TYR A 67 -4.58 14.11 -12.70
C TYR A 67 -3.56 15.24 -12.81
N ILE A 68 -2.87 15.32 -13.95
CA ILE A 68 -1.97 16.42 -14.28
C ILE A 68 -2.72 17.42 -15.15
N LEU A 69 -2.64 18.70 -14.78
CA LEU A 69 -3.30 19.82 -15.45
C LEU A 69 -2.48 20.27 -16.68
N ARG A 70 -2.42 19.41 -17.70
CA ARG A 70 -1.75 19.64 -18.99
C ARG A 70 -2.64 19.19 -20.13
N THR A 71 -2.64 19.98 -21.20
CA THR A 71 -3.46 19.78 -22.41
C THR A 71 -2.73 18.99 -23.49
N ASP A 72 -1.39 18.99 -23.47
CA ASP A 72 -0.55 18.28 -24.42
C ASP A 72 0.28 17.18 -23.74
N TYR A 73 0.64 16.17 -24.53
CA TYR A 73 1.36 15.01 -24.03
C TYR A 73 2.82 15.31 -23.68
N SER A 74 3.46 16.28 -24.34
CA SER A 74 4.85 16.67 -24.04
C SER A 74 4.95 17.28 -22.64
N GLY A 75 4.09 18.26 -22.34
CA GLY A 75 4.02 18.88 -21.03
C GLY A 75 3.56 17.90 -19.94
N TYR A 76 2.75 16.90 -20.27
CA TYR A 76 2.47 15.79 -19.35
C TYR A 76 3.73 14.98 -19.03
N LEU A 77 4.53 14.61 -20.04
CA LEU A 77 5.75 13.82 -19.84
C LEU A 77 6.78 14.55 -18.96
N GLU A 78 6.95 15.85 -19.15
CA GLU A 78 7.82 16.69 -18.31
C GLU A 78 7.41 16.64 -16.83
N VAL A 79 6.10 16.78 -16.55
CA VAL A 79 5.58 16.71 -15.18
C VAL A 79 5.67 15.28 -14.63
N ALA A 80 5.35 14.27 -15.44
CA ALA A 80 5.42 12.87 -15.03
C ALA A 80 6.87 12.47 -14.68
N GLU A 81 7.86 12.96 -15.42
CA GLU A 81 9.28 12.78 -15.12
C GLU A 81 9.67 13.39 -13.78
N ASP A 82 9.34 14.66 -13.54
CA ASP A 82 9.60 15.33 -12.24
C ASP A 82 8.95 14.57 -11.07
N LEU A 83 7.68 14.16 -11.20
CA LEU A 83 6.99 13.39 -10.18
C LEU A 83 7.67 12.03 -9.93
N ASN A 84 8.06 11.31 -10.99
CA ASN A 84 8.74 10.02 -10.86
C ASN A 84 10.10 10.15 -10.18
N LEU A 85 10.88 11.19 -10.51
CA LEU A 85 12.17 11.45 -9.87
C LEU A 85 12.00 11.77 -8.37
N ARG A 86 11.04 12.62 -8.01
CA ARG A 86 10.74 12.90 -6.59
C ARG A 86 10.26 11.67 -5.83
N ILE A 87 9.50 10.79 -6.49
CA ILE A 87 9.09 9.50 -5.92
C ILE A 87 10.32 8.64 -5.63
N LEU A 88 11.30 8.58 -6.54
CA LEU A 88 12.55 7.86 -6.30
C LEU A 88 13.31 8.43 -5.09
N ASP A 89 13.37 9.76 -4.96
CA ASP A 89 13.98 10.41 -3.80
C ASP A 89 13.26 10.04 -2.49
N ILE A 90 11.93 10.04 -2.46
CA ILE A 90 11.13 9.64 -1.29
C ILE A 90 11.39 8.18 -0.91
N ILE A 91 11.47 7.29 -1.89
CA ILE A 91 11.77 5.87 -1.67
C ILE A 91 13.17 5.71 -1.07
N SER A 92 14.15 6.42 -1.62
CA SER A 92 15.53 6.43 -1.11
C SER A 92 15.60 6.97 0.33
N GLN A 93 14.91 8.07 0.62
CA GLN A 93 14.83 8.66 1.96
C GLN A 93 14.18 7.73 2.98
N ALA A 94 13.23 6.89 2.56
CA ALA A 94 12.64 5.86 3.40
C ALA A 94 13.61 4.70 3.72
N GLY A 95 14.79 4.66 3.09
CA GLY A 95 15.78 3.59 3.27
C GLY A 95 15.34 2.27 2.65
N THR A 96 14.59 2.31 1.55
CA THR A 96 14.19 1.12 0.79
C THR A 96 14.45 1.31 -0.70
N GLU A 97 14.15 0.28 -1.48
CA GLU A 97 14.40 0.21 -2.91
C GLU A 97 13.20 -0.35 -3.66
N LEU A 98 13.18 -0.10 -4.98
CA LEU A 98 12.23 -0.75 -5.88
C LEU A 98 12.49 -2.25 -5.93
N ALA A 99 11.43 -3.02 -6.14
CA ALA A 99 11.54 -4.45 -6.33
C ALA A 99 12.32 -4.75 -7.62
N VAL A 100 13.35 -5.59 -7.48
CA VAL A 100 14.01 -6.22 -8.62
C VAL A 100 13.41 -7.62 -8.75
N PRO A 101 12.97 -8.05 -9.95
CA PRO A 101 12.47 -9.41 -10.14
C PRO A 101 13.60 -10.40 -9.82
N VAL A 102 13.43 -11.13 -8.73
CA VAL A 102 14.36 -12.19 -8.32
C VAL A 102 13.84 -13.53 -8.78
N GLN A 103 14.62 -14.23 -9.61
CA GLN A 103 14.42 -15.65 -9.86
C GLN A 103 15.19 -16.42 -8.79
N ASN A 104 14.46 -16.97 -7.82
CA ASN A 104 15.08 -17.82 -6.81
C ASN A 104 15.47 -19.16 -7.44
N VAL A 105 16.77 -19.37 -7.62
CA VAL A 105 17.34 -20.70 -7.89
C VAL A 105 17.52 -21.37 -6.54
N TRP A 106 16.62 -22.30 -6.20
CA TRP A 106 16.66 -23.01 -4.93
C TRP A 106 17.79 -24.05 -4.92
N LEU A 107 18.94 -23.68 -4.35
CA LEU A 107 20.11 -24.57 -4.16
C LEU A 107 20.13 -25.25 -2.76
N GLU A 108 18.94 -25.42 -2.15
CA GLU A 108 18.65 -26.00 -0.82
C GLU A 108 18.43 -25.05 0.38
N LYS A 109 17.43 -25.48 1.17
CA LYS A 109 16.95 -25.07 2.51
C LYS A 109 16.70 -23.57 2.76
N THR A 110 15.51 -23.13 2.37
CA THR A 110 14.83 -22.05 3.09
C THR A 110 14.85 -22.38 4.58
N PRO A 111 15.31 -21.47 5.46
CA PRO A 111 15.15 -21.68 6.89
C PRO A 111 13.66 -21.88 7.15
N PRO A 112 13.28 -22.92 7.92
CA PRO A 112 11.88 -23.13 8.27
C PRO A 112 11.34 -21.87 8.94
N PRO A 113 10.02 -21.61 8.84
CA PRO A 113 9.39 -20.52 9.59
C PRO A 113 9.78 -20.63 11.07
N GLU A 114 9.82 -19.50 11.77
CA GLU A 114 10.13 -19.47 13.20
C GLU A 114 9.31 -20.52 13.94
N LYS A 115 10.00 -21.56 14.40
CA LYS A 115 9.37 -22.82 14.81
C LYS A 115 8.39 -22.59 15.95
N GLU A 116 8.69 -21.67 16.86
CA GLU A 116 7.81 -21.32 17.98
C GLU A 116 6.49 -20.68 17.52
N LEU A 117 6.54 -19.75 16.57
CA LEU A 117 5.34 -19.12 16.00
C LEU A 117 4.50 -20.12 15.20
N ALA A 118 5.17 -20.99 14.42
CA ALA A 118 4.52 -22.05 13.66
C ALA A 118 3.84 -23.06 14.61
N ASP A 119 4.54 -23.55 15.62
CA ASP A 119 4.02 -24.48 16.61
C ASP A 119 2.87 -23.83 17.41
N ALA A 120 2.94 -22.54 17.73
CA ALA A 120 1.86 -21.81 18.40
C ALA A 120 0.60 -21.72 17.52
N ALA A 121 0.76 -21.39 16.23
CA ALA A 121 -0.34 -21.33 15.27
C ALA A 121 -0.99 -22.71 15.05
N GLU A 122 -0.19 -23.78 14.98
CA GLU A 122 -0.68 -25.16 14.88
C GLU A 122 -1.42 -25.61 16.14
N LYS A 123 -0.88 -25.30 17.33
CA LYS A 123 -1.56 -25.57 18.61
C LYS A 123 -2.89 -24.83 18.71
N GLN A 124 -2.92 -23.55 18.35
CA GLN A 124 -4.14 -22.75 18.33
C GLN A 124 -5.18 -23.35 17.37
N THR A 125 -4.75 -23.77 16.18
CA THR A 125 -5.62 -24.43 15.20
C THR A 125 -6.16 -25.76 15.72
N ARG A 126 -5.34 -26.54 16.43
CA ARG A 126 -5.77 -27.80 17.07
C ARG A 126 -6.84 -27.55 18.14
N GLN A 127 -6.65 -26.54 18.98
CA GLN A 127 -7.64 -26.15 19.98
C GLN A 127 -8.98 -25.74 19.33
N TRP A 128 -8.95 -25.00 18.22
CA TRP A 128 -10.17 -24.67 17.48
C TRP A 128 -10.86 -25.91 16.90
N ARG A 129 -10.11 -26.91 16.42
CA ARG A 129 -10.69 -28.17 15.92
C ARG A 129 -11.36 -28.97 17.05
N GLU A 130 -10.67 -29.13 18.18
CA GLU A 130 -11.19 -29.87 19.33
C GLU A 130 -12.45 -29.24 19.93
N LYS A 131 -12.53 -27.90 19.90
CA LYS A 131 -13.68 -27.13 20.40
C LYS A 131 -14.78 -26.90 19.36
N ASN A 132 -14.64 -27.40 18.12
CA ASN A 132 -15.53 -27.08 16.99
C ASN A 132 -15.68 -25.55 16.73
N GLU A 133 -14.64 -24.78 17.03
CA GLU A 133 -14.60 -23.31 16.88
C GLU A 133 -13.97 -22.86 15.56
N MET A 134 -13.58 -23.80 14.69
CA MET A 134 -13.01 -23.51 13.39
C MET A 134 -14.02 -22.79 12.49
N CYS A 135 -13.80 -21.50 12.27
CA CYS A 135 -14.69 -20.62 11.50
C CYS A 135 -14.40 -20.67 9.98
N LEU A 136 -14.18 -21.86 9.44
CA LEU A 136 -13.97 -22.10 8.02
C LEU A 136 -14.91 -23.23 7.56
N PRO A 137 -15.64 -23.09 6.43
CA PRO A 137 -15.45 -22.07 5.39
C PRO A 137 -16.15 -20.72 5.64
N LYS A 138 -16.98 -20.60 6.68
CA LYS A 138 -17.70 -19.37 7.01
C LYS A 138 -17.57 -19.05 8.50
N PHE A 139 -17.53 -17.76 8.81
CA PHE A 139 -17.69 -17.26 10.17
C PHE A 139 -19.19 -17.15 10.51
N PRO A 140 -19.65 -17.67 11.67
CA PRO A 140 -20.99 -17.40 12.17
C PRO A 140 -21.22 -15.91 12.42
N LYS A 141 -22.43 -15.42 12.17
CA LYS A 141 -22.78 -14.00 12.31
C LYS A 141 -22.49 -13.47 13.72
N GLU A 142 -22.80 -14.24 14.75
CA GLU A 142 -22.57 -13.89 16.16
C GLU A 142 -21.09 -13.57 16.45
N LYS A 143 -20.15 -14.33 15.87
CA LYS A 143 -18.72 -14.06 16.00
C LYS A 143 -18.27 -12.84 15.20
N ILE A 144 -18.88 -12.61 14.03
CA ILE A 144 -18.61 -11.40 13.24
C ILE A 144 -19.03 -10.17 14.03
N ASP A 145 -20.23 -10.18 14.63
CA ASP A 145 -20.76 -9.07 15.43
C ASP A 145 -19.88 -8.80 16.67
N GLN A 146 -19.29 -9.84 17.27
CA GLN A 146 -18.33 -9.70 18.38
C GLN A 146 -16.99 -9.09 17.96
N LEU A 147 -16.52 -9.38 16.74
CA LEU A 147 -15.24 -8.89 16.21
C LEU A 147 -15.37 -7.53 15.50
N HIS A 148 -16.59 -7.12 15.16
CA HIS A 148 -16.85 -5.89 14.44
C HIS A 148 -16.39 -4.66 15.24
N ASN A 149 -15.73 -3.70 14.57
CA ASN A 149 -15.17 -2.47 15.17
C ASN A 149 -14.17 -2.68 16.33
N THR A 150 -13.53 -3.85 16.42
CA THR A 150 -12.51 -4.12 17.46
C THR A 150 -11.10 -3.64 17.09
N LEU A 151 -10.87 -3.32 15.82
CA LEU A 151 -9.60 -2.79 15.34
C LEU A 151 -9.64 -1.26 15.30
N ASP A 152 -8.54 -0.64 15.73
CA ASP A 152 -8.36 0.80 15.63
C ASP A 152 -8.27 1.25 14.18
N TYR A 153 -9.27 2.02 13.73
CA TYR A 153 -9.28 2.66 12.43
C TYR A 153 -9.86 4.08 12.53
N PRO A 154 -9.16 5.12 12.04
CA PRO A 154 -7.78 5.09 11.53
C PRO A 154 -6.77 4.68 12.63
N PRO A 155 -5.60 4.09 12.26
CA PRO A 155 -4.60 3.67 13.23
C PRO A 155 -4.07 4.86 14.05
N GLU A 156 -3.49 4.57 15.22
CA GLU A 156 -2.84 5.58 16.07
C GLU A 156 -1.83 6.44 15.27
N GLY A 157 -1.82 7.76 15.54
CA GLY A 157 -1.00 8.73 14.80
C GLY A 157 -1.58 9.20 13.45
N SER A 158 -2.77 8.73 13.05
CA SER A 158 -3.46 9.25 11.85
C SER A 158 -4.06 10.64 12.09
N ALA A 159 -3.91 11.55 11.12
CA ALA A 159 -4.39 12.94 11.22
C ALA A 159 -5.92 13.11 11.23
N THR A 160 -6.69 12.09 10.84
CA THR A 160 -8.16 12.13 10.73
C THR A 160 -8.86 11.29 11.79
N LYS A 161 -8.20 11.02 12.93
CA LYS A 161 -8.88 10.38 14.05
C LYS A 161 -9.88 11.41 14.59
N GLU A 162 -11.15 11.30 14.20
CA GLU A 162 -12.20 12.12 14.79
C GLU A 162 -12.22 11.83 16.29
N ASP A 163 -12.00 12.87 17.10
CA ASP A 163 -12.17 12.81 18.54
C ASP A 163 -13.62 12.39 18.80
N LYS A 164 -13.80 11.22 19.42
CA LYS A 164 -15.11 10.73 19.86
C LYS A 164 -15.69 11.59 20.97
#